data_AF-A0AAN9XWK0-F1
#
_entry.id   AF-A0AAN9XWK0-F1
#
_cell.length_a   1.000
_cell.length_b   1.000
_cell.length_c   1.000
_cell.angle_alpha   90.00
_cell.angle_beta   90.00
_cell.angle_gamma   90.00
#
_symmetry.space_group_name_H-M   'P 1'
#
loop_
_entity.id
_entity.type
_entity.pdbx_description
1 polymer ?
#
loop_
_entity_poly.entity_id
_entity_poly.type
_entity_poly.pdbx_seq_one_letter_code
_entity_poly.pdbx_strand_id
1 'polypeptide(L)'
;MGNKQESEILRTVCPLGKYDLEVPLADSIYYVLADKLPEVLNFSKDLANLEPASKIQLKFLEEEMRALSNGLKKVEHERSTSENDGPISETFCMKLKEYLCSAKAEVSSVSSLNSAVGKNVDALIIYFGENPSRCPFEQGV
;
A
#
# COMPACT_ATOMS: atom_id res chain seq x y z
N MET A 1 -11.24 46.86 -0.68
CA MET A 1 -10.58 46.88 0.64
C MET A 1 -9.82 45.57 0.75
N GLY A 2 -8.64 45.50 0.12
CA GLY A 2 -7.83 44.28 0.07
C GLY A 2 -7.20 44.03 1.44
N ASN A 3 -7.21 42.77 1.88
CA ASN A 3 -6.87 42.42 3.25
C ASN A 3 -5.40 42.73 3.53
N LYS A 4 -5.15 43.51 4.60
CA LYS A 4 -3.81 43.86 5.09
C LYS A 4 -2.93 42.62 5.33
N GLN A 5 -3.56 41.47 5.60
CA GLN A 5 -2.94 40.16 5.76
C GLN A 5 -2.31 39.59 4.48
N GLU A 6 -2.92 39.79 3.29
CA GLU A 6 -2.37 39.30 2.01
C GLU A 6 -1.08 40.03 1.63
N SER A 7 -1.03 41.35 1.91
CA SER A 7 0.16 42.18 1.67
C SER A 7 1.35 41.80 2.55
N GLU A 8 1.09 41.21 3.73
CA GLU A 8 2.13 40.86 4.69
C GLU A 8 2.73 39.49 4.36
N ILE A 9 1.89 38.53 3.94
CA ILE A 9 2.35 37.21 3.45
C ILE A 9 3.21 37.38 2.19
N LEU A 10 2.78 38.19 1.21
CA LEU A 10 3.59 38.46 0.00
C LEU A 10 4.94 39.14 0.31
N ARG A 11 5.01 39.96 1.38
CA ARG A 11 6.27 40.55 1.86
C ARG A 11 7.18 39.55 2.54
N THR A 12 6.62 38.59 3.29
CA THR A 12 7.40 37.56 3.99
C THR A 12 7.88 36.46 3.04
N VAL A 13 7.09 36.13 2.01
CA VAL A 13 7.40 35.08 1.02
C VAL A 13 8.54 35.48 0.07
N CYS A 14 8.77 36.78 -0.16
CA CYS A 14 9.90 37.27 -0.97
C CYS A 14 10.77 38.28 -0.20
N PRO A 15 11.75 37.84 0.61
CA PRO A 15 12.68 38.74 1.27
C PRO A 15 13.74 39.34 0.34
N LEU A 16 13.84 38.87 -0.90
CA LEU A 16 14.81 39.34 -1.88
C LEU A 16 14.06 40.06 -2.99
N GLY A 17 14.25 41.39 -3.06
CA GLY A 17 13.65 42.28 -4.05
C GLY A 17 14.04 41.94 -5.49
N LYS A 18 13.49 40.87 -6.04
CA LYS A 18 13.48 40.52 -7.45
C LYS A 18 12.05 40.30 -7.87
N TYR A 19 11.42 41.39 -8.33
CA TYR A 19 10.08 41.40 -8.90
C TYR A 19 10.02 40.77 -10.31
N ASP A 20 11.05 40.03 -10.75
CA ASP A 20 11.24 39.61 -12.15
C ASP A 20 11.56 38.11 -12.34
N LEU A 21 11.38 37.25 -11.34
CA LEU A 21 11.36 35.80 -11.56
C LEU A 21 9.99 35.26 -11.18
N GLU A 22 9.31 34.61 -12.12
CA GLU A 22 8.16 33.75 -11.86
C GLU A 22 8.59 32.67 -10.86
N VAL A 23 8.38 32.94 -9.57
CA VAL A 23 8.62 31.95 -8.53
C VAL A 23 7.56 30.85 -8.73
N PRO A 24 7.96 29.59 -8.95
CA PRO A 24 7.02 28.50 -9.14
C PRO A 24 6.03 28.41 -7.98
N LEU A 25 4.77 28.06 -8.28
CA LEU A 25 3.70 27.93 -7.29
C LEU A 25 4.09 27.01 -6.11
N ALA A 26 4.87 25.96 -6.37
CA ALA A 26 5.37 25.04 -5.36
C ALA A 26 6.28 25.75 -4.33
N ASP A 27 7.16 26.63 -4.78
CA ASP A 27 8.07 27.38 -3.92
C ASP A 27 7.29 28.40 -3.07
N SER A 28 6.28 29.05 -3.64
CA SER A 28 5.37 29.93 -2.91
C SER A 28 4.62 29.19 -1.79
N ILE A 29 4.11 27.99 -2.07
CA ILE A 29 3.42 27.15 -1.07
C ILE A 29 4.37 26.77 0.06
N TYR A 30 5.63 26.39 -0.25
CA TYR A 30 6.61 26.04 0.77
C TYR A 30 6.84 27.18 1.78
N TYR A 31 7.03 28.42 1.32
CA TYR A 31 7.23 29.56 2.22
C TYR A 31 6.01 29.85 3.10
N VAL A 32 4.80 29.76 2.53
CA VAL A 32 3.56 29.94 3.31
C VAL A 32 3.42 28.86 4.37
N LEU A 33 3.71 27.60 4.04
CA LEU A 33 3.68 26.50 4.99
C LEU A 33 4.76 26.66 6.06
N ALA A 34 5.98 27.07 5.70
CA ALA A 34 7.05 27.30 6.68
C ALA A 34 6.74 28.42 7.68
N ASP A 35 6.02 29.47 7.24
CA ASP A 35 5.63 30.59 8.11
C ASP A 35 4.37 30.29 8.93
N LYS A 36 3.38 29.61 8.33
CA LYS A 36 2.04 29.44 8.94
C LYS A 36 1.81 28.09 9.59
N LEU A 37 2.41 27.01 9.07
CA LEU A 37 2.20 25.61 9.48
C LEU A 37 3.52 24.81 9.38
N PRO A 38 4.60 25.21 10.08
CA PRO A 38 5.91 24.56 9.95
C PRO A 38 5.87 23.07 10.31
N GLU A 39 4.90 22.63 11.10
CA GLU A 39 4.68 21.23 11.46
C GLU A 39 4.36 20.35 10.26
N VAL A 40 3.75 20.87 9.19
CA VAL A 40 3.42 20.04 8.02
C VAL A 40 4.62 19.80 7.11
N LEU A 41 5.73 20.55 7.28
CA LEU A 41 6.91 20.41 6.43
C LEU A 41 7.61 19.05 6.59
N ASN A 42 7.30 18.31 7.65
CA ASN A 42 7.86 16.99 7.91
C ASN A 42 6.92 15.83 7.49
N PHE A 43 5.83 16.10 6.75
CA PHE A 43 4.81 15.11 6.36
C PHE A 43 5.38 13.87 5.66
N SER A 44 6.53 14.00 4.99
CA SER A 44 7.22 12.87 4.35
C SER A 44 7.61 11.77 5.35
N LYS A 45 7.79 12.10 6.64
CA LYS A 45 8.03 11.14 7.72
C LYS A 45 6.80 10.29 8.02
N ASP A 46 5.62 10.88 7.91
CA ASP A 46 4.35 10.16 8.10
C ASP A 46 4.04 9.25 6.92
N LEU A 47 4.67 9.50 5.77
CA LEU A 47 4.54 8.75 4.52
C LEU A 47 5.77 7.89 4.21
N ALA A 48 6.53 7.47 5.23
CA ALA A 48 7.79 6.72 5.04
C ALA A 48 7.65 5.43 4.20
N ASN A 49 6.46 4.84 4.17
CA ASN A 49 6.17 3.62 3.41
C ASN A 49 5.63 3.88 1.99
N LEU A 50 5.45 5.14 1.57
CA LEU A 50 4.87 5.46 0.27
C LEU A 50 5.76 5.00 -0.90
N GLU A 51 7.07 5.27 -0.82
CA GLU A 51 8.04 4.85 -1.85
C GLU A 51 8.16 3.31 -1.98
N PRO A 52 8.31 2.51 -0.90
CA PRO A 52 8.31 1.06 -1.06
C PRO A 52 6.94 0.53 -1.51
N ALA A 53 5.83 1.15 -1.08
CA ALA A 53 4.50 0.76 -1.54
C ALA A 53 4.29 1.00 -3.04
N SER A 54 4.83 2.08 -3.61
CA SER A 54 4.71 2.39 -5.04
C SER A 54 5.38 1.38 -5.96
N LYS A 55 6.34 0.63 -5.43
CA LYS A 55 7.08 -0.41 -6.16
C LYS A 55 6.36 -1.76 -6.15
N ILE A 56 5.30 -1.92 -5.35
CA ILE A 56 4.50 -3.14 -5.30
C ILE A 56 3.63 -3.19 -6.56
N GLN A 57 3.68 -4.32 -7.25
CA GLN A 57 2.81 -4.60 -8.39
C GLN A 57 1.71 -5.55 -7.94
N LEU A 58 0.47 -5.06 -7.89
CA LEU A 58 -0.66 -5.82 -7.35
C LEU A 58 -0.96 -7.07 -8.19
N LYS A 59 -0.71 -6.99 -9.49
CA LYS A 59 -0.85 -8.15 -10.39
C LYS A 59 -0.03 -9.36 -9.92
N PHE A 60 1.24 -9.15 -9.53
CA PHE A 60 2.06 -10.26 -9.04
C PHE A 60 1.58 -10.75 -7.68
N LEU A 61 1.10 -9.86 -6.83
CA LEU A 61 0.52 -10.25 -5.55
C LEU A 61 -0.71 -11.16 -5.74
N GLU A 62 -1.61 -10.84 -6.67
CA GLU A 62 -2.76 -11.69 -7.01
C GLU A 62 -2.33 -13.07 -7.53
N GLU A 63 -1.29 -13.11 -8.38
CA GLU A 63 -0.71 -14.35 -8.90
C GLU A 63 -0.13 -15.23 -7.79
N GLU A 64 0.65 -14.64 -6.88
CA GLU A 64 1.24 -15.34 -5.73
C GLU A 64 0.17 -15.85 -4.76
N MET A 65 -0.85 -15.04 -4.45
CA MET A 65 -1.96 -15.46 -3.59
C MET A 65 -2.73 -16.65 -4.15
N ARG A 66 -2.93 -16.65 -5.48
CA ARG A 66 -3.55 -17.77 -6.19
C ARG A 66 -2.64 -19.00 -6.22
N ALA A 67 -1.34 -18.81 -6.40
CA ALA A 67 -0.36 -19.90 -6.38
C ALA A 67 -0.32 -20.60 -5.01
N LEU A 68 -0.26 -19.82 -3.91
CA LEU A 68 -0.34 -20.33 -2.54
C LEU A 68 -1.62 -21.13 -2.28
N SER A 69 -2.77 -20.56 -2.65
CA SER A 69 -4.07 -21.21 -2.47
C SER A 69 -4.17 -22.52 -3.25
N ASN A 70 -3.66 -22.57 -4.48
CA ASN A 70 -3.66 -23.77 -5.31
C ASN A 70 -2.67 -24.82 -4.81
N GLY A 71 -1.49 -24.40 -4.36
CA GLY A 71 -0.50 -25.28 -3.73
C GLY A 71 -1.09 -26.00 -2.52
N LEU A 72 -1.75 -25.25 -1.63
CA LEU A 72 -2.39 -25.82 -0.45
C LEU A 72 -3.47 -26.86 -0.81
N LYS A 73 -4.34 -26.56 -1.78
CA LYS A 73 -5.37 -27.50 -2.27
C LYS A 73 -4.76 -28.80 -2.81
N LYS A 74 -3.63 -28.71 -3.51
CA LYS A 74 -2.91 -29.89 -4.02
C LYS A 74 -2.40 -30.76 -2.88
N VAL A 75 -1.82 -30.15 -1.84
CA VAL A 75 -1.33 -30.88 -0.66
C VAL A 75 -2.49 -31.53 0.12
N GLU A 76 -3.63 -30.86 0.25
CA GLU A 76 -4.84 -31.45 0.85
C GLU A 76 -5.36 -32.65 0.06
N HIS A 77 -5.37 -32.53 -1.27
CA HIS A 77 -5.78 -33.62 -2.16
C HIS A 77 -4.82 -34.80 -2.06
N GLU A 78 -3.51 -34.55 -2.13
CA GLU A 78 -2.47 -35.58 -1.99
C GLU A 78 -2.64 -36.36 -0.69
N ARG A 79 -2.84 -35.64 0.43
CA ARG A 79 -3.11 -36.29 1.72
C ARG A 79 -4.32 -37.22 1.66
N SER A 80 -5.43 -36.75 1.08
CA SER A 80 -6.67 -37.52 0.99
C SER A 80 -6.49 -38.79 0.16
N THR A 81 -5.67 -38.72 -0.88
CA THR A 81 -5.31 -39.87 -1.71
C THR A 81 -4.42 -40.84 -0.93
N SER A 82 -3.36 -40.35 -0.28
CA SER A 82 -2.38 -41.18 0.44
C SER A 82 -2.95 -41.90 1.67
N GLU A 83 -4.05 -41.41 2.26
CA GLU A 83 -4.74 -42.11 3.35
C GLU A 83 -5.25 -43.51 2.92
N ASN A 84 -5.40 -43.77 1.61
CA ASN A 84 -5.84 -45.05 1.06
C ASN A 84 -4.69 -46.00 0.64
N ASP A 85 -3.43 -45.58 0.76
CA ASP A 85 -2.27 -46.35 0.29
C ASP A 85 -1.79 -47.44 1.28
N GLY A 86 -2.43 -47.54 2.45
CA GLY A 86 -2.11 -48.52 3.47
C GLY A 86 -0.87 -48.17 4.32
N PRO A 87 -0.24 -49.14 5.01
CA PRO A 87 0.79 -48.86 6.02
C PRO A 87 2.03 -48.13 5.50
N ILE A 88 2.31 -48.21 4.19
CA ILE A 88 3.49 -47.58 3.58
C ILE A 88 3.42 -46.05 3.58
N SER A 89 2.21 -45.46 3.62
CA SER A 89 2.01 -44.00 3.61
C SER A 89 1.81 -43.38 5.00
N GLU A 90 1.75 -44.17 6.07
CA GLU A 90 1.39 -43.69 7.42
C GLU A 90 2.27 -42.52 7.89
N THR A 91 3.59 -42.66 7.72
CA THR A 91 4.55 -41.62 8.10
C THR A 91 4.36 -40.35 7.27
N PHE A 92 4.07 -40.50 5.97
CA PHE A 92 3.82 -39.39 5.06
C PHE A 92 2.53 -38.64 5.42
N CYS A 93 1.42 -39.37 5.65
CA CYS A 93 0.15 -38.81 6.08
C CYS A 93 0.27 -38.05 7.41
N MET A 94 1.02 -38.59 8.37
CA MET A 94 1.30 -37.92 9.64
C MET A 94 2.03 -36.59 9.43
N LYS A 95 3.07 -36.56 8.60
CA LYS A 95 3.84 -35.35 8.30
C LYS A 95 3.03 -34.32 7.50
N LEU A 96 2.24 -34.76 6.53
CA LEU A 96 1.34 -33.88 5.79
C LEU A 96 0.27 -33.25 6.68
N LYS A 97 -0.25 -33.97 7.67
CA LYS A 97 -1.23 -33.43 8.62
C LYS A 97 -0.63 -32.29 9.46
N GLU A 98 0.58 -32.48 9.98
CA GLU A 98 1.32 -31.47 10.75
C GLU A 98 1.58 -30.23 9.88
N TYR A 99 2.12 -30.44 8.67
CA TYR A 99 2.37 -29.36 7.71
C TYR A 99 1.09 -28.59 7.35
N LEU A 100 0.01 -29.30 7.01
CA LEU A 100 -1.26 -28.67 6.62
C LEU A 100 -1.87 -27.84 7.74
N CYS A 101 -1.68 -28.22 9.01
CA CYS A 101 -2.16 -27.43 10.15
C CYS A 101 -1.53 -26.02 10.14
N SER A 102 -0.21 -25.96 10.03
CA SER A 102 0.52 -24.69 10.00
C SER A 102 0.29 -23.92 8.70
N ALA A 103 0.40 -24.60 7.55
CA ALA A 103 0.25 -23.96 6.24
C ALA A 103 -1.14 -23.34 6.04
N LYS A 104 -2.21 -23.99 6.53
CA LYS A 104 -3.57 -23.42 6.49
C LYS A 104 -3.68 -22.13 7.28
N ALA A 105 -3.09 -22.09 8.47
CA ALA A 105 -3.12 -20.89 9.32
C ALA A 105 -2.41 -19.72 8.62
N GLU A 106 -1.22 -19.96 8.08
CA GLU A 106 -0.44 -18.95 7.35
C GLU A 106 -1.15 -18.47 6.09
N VAL A 107 -1.63 -19.37 5.23
CA VAL A 107 -2.37 -18.99 4.01
C VAL A 107 -3.63 -18.20 4.35
N SER A 108 -4.33 -18.53 5.44
CA SER A 108 -5.51 -17.78 5.90
C SER A 108 -5.13 -16.38 6.41
N SER A 109 -4.00 -16.26 7.11
CA SER A 109 -3.46 -14.99 7.59
C SER A 109 -3.10 -14.07 6.41
N VAL A 110 -2.31 -14.58 5.46
CA VAL A 110 -1.90 -13.82 4.27
C VAL A 110 -3.11 -13.45 3.42
N SER A 111 -4.09 -14.34 3.27
CA SER A 111 -5.33 -14.05 2.54
C SER A 111 -6.13 -12.91 3.17
N SER A 112 -6.20 -12.87 4.50
CA SER A 112 -6.87 -11.81 5.25
C SER A 112 -6.16 -10.47 5.07
N LEU A 113 -4.81 -10.45 5.15
CA LEU A 113 -4.00 -9.26 4.90
C LEU A 113 -4.19 -8.76 3.45
N ASN A 114 -4.16 -9.65 2.47
CA ASN A 114 -4.37 -9.30 1.07
C ASN A 114 -5.75 -8.67 0.84
N SER A 115 -6.80 -9.20 1.46
CA SER A 115 -8.14 -8.61 1.40
C SER A 115 -8.19 -7.22 2.06
N ALA A 116 -7.51 -7.03 3.18
CA ALA A 116 -7.43 -5.73 3.85
C ALA A 116 -6.70 -4.69 2.99
N VAL A 117 -5.57 -5.07 2.36
CA VAL A 117 -4.84 -4.20 1.43
C VAL A 117 -5.72 -3.76 0.28
N GLY A 118 -6.43 -4.69 -0.39
CA GLY A 118 -7.34 -4.34 -1.49
C GLY A 118 -8.41 -3.33 -1.08
N LYS A 119 -9.07 -3.54 0.06
CA LYS A 119 -10.09 -2.61 0.59
C LYS A 119 -9.51 -1.24 0.93
N ASN A 120 -8.31 -1.21 1.50
CA ASN A 120 -7.64 0.04 1.85
C ASN A 120 -7.23 0.83 0.61
N VAL A 121 -6.76 0.14 -0.44
CA VAL A 121 -6.44 0.74 -1.74
C VAL A 121 -7.70 1.34 -2.37
N ASP A 122 -8.79 0.58 -2.45
CA ASP A 122 -10.06 1.07 -2.97
C ASP A 122 -10.56 2.31 -2.21
N ALA A 123 -10.47 2.27 -0.87
CA ALA A 123 -10.86 3.39 -0.03
C ALA A 123 -9.98 4.63 -0.25
N LEU A 124 -8.67 4.46 -0.46
CA LEU A 124 -7.74 5.57 -0.73
C LEU A 124 -8.05 6.23 -2.08
N ILE A 125 -8.30 5.43 -3.12
CA ILE A 125 -8.68 5.92 -4.44
C ILE A 125 -9.98 6.74 -4.34
N ILE A 126 -10.97 6.23 -3.62
CA ILE A 126 -12.24 6.93 -3.38
C ILE A 126 -12.03 8.21 -2.58
N TYR A 127 -11.16 8.21 -1.56
CA TYR A 127 -10.87 9.37 -0.72
C TYR A 127 -10.34 10.56 -1.55
N PHE A 128 -9.53 10.30 -2.56
CA PHE A 128 -9.03 11.32 -3.49
C PHE A 128 -10.01 11.65 -4.63
N GLY A 129 -11.22 11.10 -4.62
CA GLY A 129 -12.26 11.37 -5.61
C GLY A 129 -12.10 10.61 -6.93
N GLU A 130 -11.20 9.63 -6.96
CA GLU A 130 -10.91 8.82 -8.14
C GLU A 130 -11.80 7.56 -8.20
N ASN A 131 -11.78 6.88 -9.35
CA ASN A 131 -12.56 5.65 -9.54
C ASN A 131 -11.66 4.40 -9.47
N PRO A 132 -11.87 3.47 -8.51
CA PRO A 132 -11.07 2.25 -8.37
C PRO A 132 -11.00 1.37 -9.63
N SER A 133 -12.05 1.37 -10.46
CA SER A 133 -12.05 0.62 -11.72
C SER A 133 -11.22 1.23 -12.84
N ARG A 134 -10.77 2.49 -12.67
CA ARG A 134 -10.02 3.26 -13.66
C ARG A 134 -8.62 3.66 -13.18
N CYS A 135 -8.31 3.48 -11.90
CA CYS A 135 -7.04 3.79 -11.28
C CYS A 135 -6.39 2.49 -10.79
N PRO A 136 -5.64 1.76 -11.63
CA PRO A 136 -4.77 0.71 -11.13
C PRO A 136 -3.80 1.31 -10.12
N PHE A 137 -3.57 0.59 -9.01
CA PHE A 137 -2.77 1.06 -7.88
C PHE A 137 -1.40 1.63 -8.29
N GLU A 138 -0.81 1.08 -9.35
CA GLU A 138 0.49 1.46 -9.90
C GLU A 138 0.50 2.83 -10.60
N GLN A 139 -0.66 3.44 -10.87
CA GLN A 139 -0.76 4.78 -11.48
C GLN A 139 -0.97 5.90 -10.45
N GLY A 140 -1.24 5.55 -9.18
CA GLY A 140 -1.60 6.50 -8.12
C GLY A 140 -0.44 6.98 -7.24
N VAL A 141 0.80 6.61 -7.57
CA VAL A 141 2.01 7.05 -6.84
C VAL A 141 3.04 7.66 -7.78
#